data_AF-A0A1Y3BIW5-F1
#
_entry.id   AF-A0A1Y3BIW5-F1
#
_cell.length_a   1.000
_cell.length_b   1.000
_cell.length_c   1.000
_cell.angle_alpha   90.00
_cell.angle_beta   90.00
_cell.angle_gamma   90.00
#
_symmetry.space_group_name_H-M   'P 1'
#
loop_
_entity.id
_entity.type
_entity.pdbx_description
1 polymer ?
#
loop_
_entity_poly.entity_id
_entity_poly.type
_entity_poly.pdbx_seq_one_letter_code
_entity_poly.pdbx_strand_id
1 'polypeptide(L)' 'MNPVGKSDICILHEYVQHTERTQPKYVFQELENVSKPYCATVFINEMEYGKGYGSSKKEAKTEAGMC' A
#
# COMPACT_ATOMS: atom_id res chain seq x y z
N MET A 1 -7.83 -4.78 -19.38
CA MET A 1 -7.26 -3.81 -18.41
C MET A 1 -6.93 -2.54 -19.16
N ASN A 2 -7.48 -1.39 -18.76
CA ASN A 2 -7.20 -0.10 -19.37
C ASN A 2 -6.29 0.70 -18.40
N PRO A 3 -4.99 0.91 -18.71
CA PRO A 3 -4.01 1.47 -17.77
C PRO A 3 -4.02 3.00 -17.70
N VAL A 4 -4.82 3.68 -18.50
CA VAL A 4 -4.82 5.15 -18.56
C VAL A 4 -5.63 5.73 -17.39
N GLY A 5 -4.93 6.26 -16.38
CA GLY A 5 -5.51 7.07 -15.31
C GLY A 5 -5.78 6.36 -13.98
N LYS A 6 -5.42 5.09 -13.81
CA LYS A 6 -5.50 4.38 -12.53
C LYS A 6 -4.15 4.45 -11.83
N SER A 7 -4.11 4.94 -10.57
CA SER A 7 -2.90 4.89 -9.74
C SER A 7 -2.40 3.45 -9.61
N ASP A 8 -1.10 3.25 -9.43
CA ASP A 8 -0.48 1.92 -9.31
C ASP A 8 -1.16 1.04 -8.24
N ILE A 9 -1.62 1.66 -7.16
CA ILE A 9 -2.44 1.03 -6.12
C ILE A 9 -3.75 0.42 -6.67
N CYS A 10 -4.43 1.10 -7.59
CA CYS A 10 -5.64 0.58 -8.20
C CYS A 10 -5.37 -0.62 -9.10
N ILE A 11 -4.23 -0.64 -9.81
CA ILE A 11 -3.84 -1.77 -10.64
C ILE A 11 -3.51 -2.98 -9.74
N LEU A 12 -2.74 -2.76 -8.67
CA LEU A 12 -2.45 -3.79 -7.68
C LEU A 12 -3.75 -4.35 -7.07
N HIS A 13 -4.69 -3.47 -6.70
CA HIS A 13 -5.96 -3.88 -6.14
C HIS A 13 -6.78 -4.74 -7.13
N GLU A 14 -6.90 -4.31 -8.39
CA GLU A 14 -7.62 -5.09 -9.41
C GLU A 14 -6.95 -6.44 -9.66
N TYR A 15 -5.62 -6.48 -9.72
CA TYR A 15 -4.86 -7.71 -9.89
C TYR A 15 -5.15 -8.69 -8.76
N VAL A 16 -4.88 -8.31 -7.51
CA VAL A 16 -5.06 -9.18 -6.34
C VAL A 16 -6.51 -9.65 -6.21
N GLN A 17 -7.47 -8.77 -6.49
CA GLN A 17 -8.88 -9.15 -6.48
C GLN A 17 -9.24 -10.17 -7.56
N HIS A 18 -8.62 -10.11 -8.74
CA HIS A 18 -8.90 -11.02 -9.85
C HIS A 18 -8.12 -12.34 -9.76
N THR A 19 -6.85 -12.30 -9.35
CA THR A 19 -5.98 -13.48 -9.29
C THR A 19 -6.14 -14.23 -7.98
N GLU A 20 -6.07 -13.52 -6.85
CA GLU A 20 -6.07 -14.11 -5.51
C GLU A 20 -7.46 -14.12 -4.86
N ARG A 21 -8.44 -13.40 -5.43
CA ARG A 21 -9.80 -13.21 -4.87
C ARG A 21 -9.79 -12.62 -3.46
N THR A 22 -8.70 -11.96 -3.08
CA THR A 22 -8.53 -11.28 -1.80
C THR A 22 -8.35 -9.78 -2.01
N GLN A 23 -8.44 -9.01 -0.93
CA GLN A 23 -8.19 -7.56 -0.97
C GLN A 23 -6.88 -7.24 -0.25
N PRO A 24 -6.02 -6.38 -0.83
CA PRO A 24 -4.82 -5.93 -0.15
C PRO A 24 -5.19 -5.17 1.13
N LYS A 25 -4.64 -5.61 2.25
CA LYS A 25 -4.77 -4.96 3.56
C LYS A 25 -3.63 -3.98 3.76
N TYR A 26 -3.95 -2.79 4.25
CA TYR A 26 -2.96 -1.79 4.62
C TYR A 26 -2.95 -1.67 6.14
N VAL A 27 -1.83 -1.99 6.77
CA VAL A 27 -1.62 -1.81 8.20
C VAL A 27 -0.83 -0.53 8.41
N PHE A 28 -1.34 0.35 9.27
CA PHE A 28 -0.67 1.60 9.60
C PHE A 28 -0.04 1.50 10.97
N GLN A 29 1.20 1.96 11.08
CA GLN A 29 1.93 2.01 12.34
C GLN A 29 2.51 3.41 12.51
N GLU A 30 2.48 3.92 13.74
CA GLU A 30 3.13 5.17 14.10
C GLU A 30 4.57 4.88 14.53
N LEU A 31 5.50 5.72 14.09
CA LEU A 31 6.92 5.63 14.34
C LEU A 31 7.37 6.82 15.17
N GLU A 32 8.38 6.61 16.01
CA GLU A 32 9.04 7.68 16.78
C GLU A 32 9.86 8.64 15.90
N ASN A 33 9.93 8.39 14.58
CA ASN A 33 10.69 9.22 13.66
C ASN A 33 9.96 10.55 13.39
N VAL A 34 10.59 11.65 13.79
CA VAL A 34 10.03 13.01 13.67
C VAL A 34 9.79 13.43 12.21
N SER A 35 10.57 12.90 11.26
CA SER A 35 10.45 13.27 9.83
C SER A 35 9.41 12.46 9.07
N LYS A 36 9.19 11.19 9.44
CA LYS A 36 8.18 10.30 8.84
C LYS A 36 7.51 9.47 9.94
N PRO A 37 6.58 10.05 10.71
CA PRO A 37 5.96 9.40 11.86
C PRO A 37 4.93 8.33 11.46
N TYR A 38 4.59 8.18 10.18
CA TYR A 38 3.63 7.16 9.73
C TYR A 38 4.30 6.14 8.84
N CYS A 39 4.02 4.88 9.11
CA CYS A 39 4.38 3.74 8.31
C CYS A 39 3.10 3.07 7.80
N ALA A 40 3.09 2.63 6.55
CA ALA A 40 2.07 1.76 6.00
C ALA A 40 2.72 0.51 5.42
N THR A 41 2.15 -0.65 5.71
CA THR A 41 2.58 -1.94 5.16
C THR A 41 1.43 -2.57 4.39
N VAL A 42 1.71 -3.03 3.17
CA VAL A 42 0.78 -3.73 2.29
C VAL A 42 0.89 -5.22 2.55
N PHE A 43 -0.23 -5.84 2.91
CA PHE A 43 -0.37 -7.26 3.08
C PHE A 43 -1.34 -7.83 2.05
N ILE A 44 -0.92 -8.86 1.33
CA ILE A 44 -1.79 -9.64 0.44
C ILE A 44 -1.69 -11.09 0.90
N ASN A 45 -2.81 -11.73 1.18
CA ASN A 45 -2.86 -13.10 1.74
C ASN A 45 -1.94 -13.29 2.97
N GLU A 46 -1.94 -12.30 3.88
CA GLU A 46 -1.10 -12.30 5.10
C GLU A 46 0.41 -12.23 4.87
N MET A 47 0.86 -12.17 3.61
CA MET A 47 2.25 -11.92 3.26
C MET A 47 2.49 -10.42 3.08
N GLU A 48 3.61 -9.94 3.60
CA GLU A 48 4.07 -8.55 3.44
C GLU A 48 4.64 -8.37 2.04
N TYR A 49 4.11 -7.40 1.28
CA TYR A 49 4.55 -7.10 -0.09
C TYR A 49 5.36 -5.82 -0.18
N GLY A 50 5.00 -4.81 0.60
CA GLY A 50 5.62 -3.49 0.48
C GLY A 50 5.38 -2.66 1.73
N LYS A 51 6.34 -1.80 2.03
CA LYS A 51 6.32 -0.92 3.20
C LYS A 51 6.73 0.49 2.79
N GLY A 52 5.99 1.47 3.25
CA GLY A 52 6.18 2.88 2.92
C GLY A 52 6.09 3.76 4.15
N TYR A 53 6.80 4.88 4.11
CA TYR A 53 6.91 5.81 5.23
C TYR A 53 6.50 7.20 4.79
N GLY A 54 5.79 7.96 5.62
CA GLY A 54 5.34 9.29 5.25
C GLY A 54 5.09 10.20 6.43
N SER A 55 4.94 11.49 6.11
CA SER A 55 4.49 12.52 7.03
C SER A 55 2.98 12.42 7.34
N SER A 56 2.25 11.63 6.54
CA SER A 56 0.84 11.30 6.74
C SER A 56 0.53 9.84 6.38
N LYS A 57 -0.58 9.28 6.89
CA LYS A 57 -1.06 7.93 6.52
C LYS A 57 -1.29 7.79 5.01
N LYS A 58 -1.73 8.85 4.32
CA LYS A 58 -1.97 8.83 2.88
C LYS A 58 -0.66 8.73 2.10
N GLU A 59 0.34 9.49 2.51
CA GLU A 59 1.67 9.49 1.89
C GLU A 59 2.35 8.13 2.12
N ALA A 60 2.34 7.63 3.36
CA ALA A 60 2.87 6.31 3.69
C ALA A 60 2.18 5.19 2.88
N LYS A 61 0.85 5.25 2.69
CA LYS A 61 0.10 4.31 1.85
C LYS A 61 0.52 4.35 0.39
N THR A 62 0.75 5.57 -0.13
CA THR A 62 1.16 5.78 -1.52
C THR A 62 2.55 5.21 -1.74
N GLU A 63 3.48 5.50 -0.83
CA GLU A 63 4.84 4.97 -0.85
C GLU A 63 4.85 3.44 -0.72
N ALA A 64 4.01 2.87 0.15
CA ALA A 64 3.93 1.42 0.34
C ALA A 64 3.39 0.66 -0.88
N GLY A 65 2.57 1.31 -1.71
CA GLY A 65 2.08 0.72 -2.97
C GLY A 65 3.03 0.89 -4.16
N MET A 66 4.12 1.65 -4.00
CA MET A 66 5.15 1.87 -5.03
C MET A 66 6.44 1.06 -4.79
N CYS A 67 6.66 0.58 -3.56
CA CYS A 67 7.80 -0.27 -3.18
C CYS A 67 7.62 -1.73 -3.58
#